data_AF-B0K6H3-F1
#
_entry.id   AF-B0K6H3-F1
#
_cell.length_a   1.000
_cell.length_b   1.000
_cell.length_c   1.000
_cell.angle_alpha   90.00
_cell.angle_beta   90.00
_cell.angle_gamma   90.00
#
_symmetry.space_group_name_H-M   'P 1'
#
loop_
_entity.id
_entity.type
_entity.pdbx_description
1 polymer ?
#
loop_
_entity_poly.entity_id
_entity_poly.type
_entity_poly.pdbx_seq_one_letter_code
_entity_poly.pdbx_strand_id
1 'polypeptide(L)'
;MFGGYMMGGLGRWFGGYYPCGYGTWFGGGLTNILFLILIGVVIYLLVKQIRNVNFFKKHDTDPNNEALEIAKLRYARGEITLDEYIEITKTLKK
;
A
#
# COMPACT_ATOMS: atom_id res chain seq x y z
N MET A 1 10.14 -25.72 65.46
CA MET A 1 8.83 -25.33 66.02
C MET A 1 8.13 -24.48 64.97
N PHE A 2 6.94 -24.94 64.54
CA PHE A 2 5.79 -24.18 64.02
C PHE A 2 6.09 -22.97 63.10
N GLY A 3 5.80 -23.01 61.80
CA GLY A 3 4.45 -23.12 61.21
C GLY A 3 4.39 -22.08 60.07
N GLY A 4 3.51 -22.12 59.08
CA GLY A 4 2.51 -23.09 58.70
C GLY A 4 2.31 -22.95 57.20
N TYR A 5 2.15 -24.09 56.55
CA TYR A 5 1.38 -24.24 55.32
C TYR A 5 -0.03 -23.68 55.58
N MET A 6 -0.50 -22.76 54.74
CA MET A 6 -1.91 -22.46 54.41
C MET A 6 -2.05 -20.98 54.03
N MET A 7 -2.13 -20.69 52.73
CA MET A 7 -3.40 -20.35 52.07
C MET A 7 -3.10 -19.87 50.65
N GLY A 8 -3.30 -20.77 49.70
CA GLY A 8 -3.68 -20.34 48.36
C GLY A 8 -5.05 -19.65 48.43
N GLY A 9 -5.25 -18.68 47.55
CA GLY A 9 -6.52 -17.99 47.37
C GLY A 9 -6.36 -16.48 47.48
N LEU A 10 -6.75 -15.78 46.41
CA LEU A 10 -6.97 -14.31 46.33
C LEU A 10 -5.79 -13.38 45.96
N GLY A 11 -4.60 -13.88 45.62
CA GLY A 11 -3.52 -13.02 45.08
C GLY A 11 -3.37 -13.00 43.55
N ARG A 12 -4.11 -13.84 42.81
CA ARG A 12 -3.87 -14.12 41.38
C ARG A 12 -4.77 -13.37 40.39
N TRP A 13 -5.60 -12.44 40.85
CA TRP A 13 -6.53 -11.69 39.98
C TRP A 13 -6.11 -10.25 39.71
N PHE A 14 -5.16 -9.69 40.47
CA PHE A 14 -4.70 -8.32 40.28
C PHE A 14 -3.19 -8.24 40.42
N GLY A 15 -2.51 -8.18 39.28
CA GLY A 15 -1.17 -7.60 39.20
C GLY A 15 0.00 -8.58 39.33
N GLY A 16 0.65 -8.80 38.19
CA GLY A 16 2.12 -8.87 38.17
C GLY A 16 2.75 -10.23 38.43
N TYR A 17 2.49 -11.20 37.56
CA TYR A 17 3.43 -12.31 37.35
C TYR A 17 3.81 -12.38 35.87
N TYR A 18 4.81 -11.59 35.49
CA TYR A 18 5.62 -11.89 34.31
C TYR A 18 6.91 -12.54 34.80
N PRO A 19 7.02 -13.87 34.74
CA PRO A 19 8.31 -14.53 34.91
C PRO A 19 9.13 -14.30 33.64
N CYS A 20 10.42 -14.05 33.81
CA CYS A 20 11.47 -14.00 32.79
C CYS A 20 11.09 -14.56 31.40
N GLY A 21 10.97 -13.68 30.41
CA GLY A 21 10.80 -14.10 29.01
C GLY A 21 10.70 -12.92 28.06
N TYR A 22 11.83 -12.48 27.49
CA TYR A 22 11.97 -11.81 26.19
C TYR A 22 10.96 -10.70 25.78
N GLY A 23 10.27 -10.05 26.73
CA GLY A 23 9.17 -9.11 26.46
C GLY A 23 9.47 -7.65 26.77
N THR A 24 10.71 -7.31 27.14
CA THR A 24 11.08 -5.95 27.63
C THR A 24 11.73 -5.07 26.56
N TRP A 25 11.99 -5.58 25.35
CA TRP A 25 12.64 -4.78 24.28
C TRP A 25 11.68 -3.84 23.54
N PHE A 26 10.38 -4.10 23.60
CA PHE A 26 9.33 -3.20 23.12
C PHE A 26 8.45 -2.85 24.31
N GLY A 27 8.55 -1.60 24.76
CA GLY A 27 7.94 -1.09 25.99
C GLY A 27 6.51 -1.59 26.23
N GLY A 28 6.21 -1.80 27.52
CA GLY A 28 4.97 -2.40 27.98
C GLY A 28 3.73 -1.76 27.38
N GLY A 29 2.77 -2.62 26.99
CA GLY A 29 1.35 -2.33 26.71
C GLY A 29 1.04 -1.23 25.69
N LEU A 30 1.37 0.02 26.02
CA LEU A 30 1.00 1.24 25.32
C LEU A 30 1.88 1.51 24.09
N THR A 31 3.19 1.28 24.16
CA THR A 31 4.08 1.50 23.01
C THR A 31 3.85 0.48 21.89
N ASN A 32 3.41 -0.74 22.22
CA ASN A 32 3.04 -1.73 21.22
C ASN A 32 1.75 -1.33 20.48
N ILE A 33 0.75 -0.78 21.19
CA ILE A 33 -0.48 -0.27 20.56
C ILE A 33 -0.18 0.90 19.60
N LEU A 34 0.68 1.84 20.01
CA LEU A 34 1.11 2.93 19.14
C LEU A 34 1.86 2.42 17.89
N PHE A 35 2.69 1.40 18.05
CA PHE A 35 3.41 0.78 16.94
C PHE A 35 2.47 0.05 15.97
N LEU A 36 1.45 -0.64 16.47
CA LEU A 36 0.41 -1.26 15.64
C LEU A 36 -0.39 -0.22 14.85
N ILE A 37 -0.74 0.92 15.48
CA ILE A 37 -1.40 2.04 14.79
C ILE A 37 -0.49 2.60 13.69
N LEU A 38 0.81 2.80 13.98
CA LEU A 38 1.78 3.27 13.00
C LEU A 38 1.85 2.33 11.79
N ILE A 39 1.96 1.02 12.01
CA ILE A 39 1.94 0.01 10.95
C ILE A 39 0.65 0.10 10.13
N GLY A 40 -0.51 0.24 10.79
CA GLY A 40 -1.79 0.41 10.12
C GLY A 40 -1.83 1.63 9.20
N VAL A 41 -1.28 2.77 9.64
CA VAL A 41 -1.20 4.00 8.84
C VAL A 41 -0.29 3.80 7.63
N VAL A 42 0.87 3.14 7.80
CA VAL A 42 1.79 2.86 6.69
C VAL A 42 1.11 1.97 5.65
N ILE A 43 0.44 0.90 6.06
CA ILE A 43 -0.31 0.02 5.15
C ILE A 43 -1.42 0.80 4.44
N TYR A 44 -2.17 1.65 5.16
CA TYR A 44 -3.21 2.48 4.56
C TYR A 44 -2.66 3.42 3.47
N LEU A 45 -1.53 4.08 3.72
CA LEU A 45 -0.89 4.95 2.74
C LEU A 45 -0.41 4.18 1.51
N LEU A 46 0.17 2.99 1.69
CA LEU A 46 0.59 2.13 0.59
C LEU A 46 -0.62 1.68 -0.25
N VAL A 47 -1.71 1.23 0.37
CA VAL A 47 -2.93 0.84 -0.35
C VAL A 47 -3.58 2.03 -1.06
N LYS A 48 -3.61 3.21 -0.41
CA LYS A 48 -4.10 4.45 -1.01
C LYS A 48 -3.25 4.85 -2.21
N GLN A 49 -1.93 4.70 -2.13
CA GLN A 49 -1.02 5.00 -3.22
C GLN A 49 -1.18 4.00 -4.36
N ILE A 50 -1.34 2.70 -4.10
CA ILE A 50 -1.63 1.69 -5.13
C ILE A 50 -2.99 1.96 -5.81
N ARG A 51 -4.01 2.33 -5.05
CA ARG A 51 -5.31 2.73 -5.61
C ARG A 51 -5.19 4.00 -6.45
N ASN A 52 -4.44 4.99 -5.99
CA ASN A 52 -4.23 6.24 -6.73
C ASN A 52 -3.36 6.05 -7.98
N VAL A 53 -2.34 5.17 -7.99
CA VAL A 53 -1.57 4.89 -9.23
C VAL A 53 -2.41 4.16 -10.28
N ASN A 54 -3.42 3.39 -9.88
CA ASN A 54 -4.41 2.86 -10.82
C ASN A 54 -5.40 3.94 -11.32
N PHE A 55 -5.54 5.06 -10.61
CA PHE A 55 -6.24 6.25 -11.12
C PHE A 55 -5.34 7.18 -11.94
N PHE A 56 -4.02 7.18 -11.74
CA PHE A 56 -3.04 7.88 -12.59
C PHE A 56 -2.68 7.13 -13.87
N LYS A 57 -3.28 5.95 -14.09
CA LYS A 57 -3.40 5.34 -15.42
C LYS A 57 -4.83 5.41 -15.95
N LYS A 58 -5.62 6.40 -15.53
CA LYS A 58 -6.56 6.98 -16.48
C LYS A 58 -5.70 7.68 -17.50
N HIS A 59 -5.73 7.15 -18.71
CA HIS A 59 -5.47 7.85 -19.95
C HIS A 59 -6.24 9.19 -19.91
N ASP A 60 -5.69 10.19 -19.22
CA ASP A 60 -5.81 11.60 -19.58
C ASP A 60 -4.81 11.91 -20.71
N THR A 61 -4.39 10.85 -21.40
CA THR A 61 -3.90 10.91 -22.75
C THR A 61 -5.06 11.42 -23.57
N ASP A 62 -4.99 12.71 -23.87
CA ASP A 62 -5.73 13.36 -24.93
C ASP A 62 -6.05 12.31 -26.02
N PRO A 63 -7.32 12.11 -26.43
CA PRO A 63 -7.69 11.13 -27.46
C PRO A 63 -6.83 11.30 -28.73
N ASN A 64 -6.30 12.50 -28.96
CA ASN A 64 -5.34 12.78 -30.01
C ASN A 64 -4.01 12.02 -29.87
N ASN A 65 -3.46 11.88 -28.66
CA ASN A 65 -2.21 11.15 -28.44
C ASN A 65 -2.39 9.64 -28.66
N GLU A 66 -3.51 9.06 -28.20
CA GLU A 66 -3.78 7.64 -28.42
C GLU A 66 -3.96 7.34 -29.91
N ALA A 67 -4.69 8.20 -30.63
CA ALA A 67 -4.84 8.10 -32.08
C ALA A 67 -3.49 8.26 -32.83
N LEU A 68 -2.61 9.14 -32.37
CA LEU A 68 -1.26 9.31 -32.92
C LEU A 68 -0.38 8.06 -32.71
N GLU A 69 -0.44 7.45 -31.52
CA GLU A 69 0.30 6.21 -31.23
C GLU A 69 -0.19 5.05 -32.10
N ILE A 70 -1.51 4.92 -32.28
CA ILE A 70 -2.10 3.90 -33.16
C ILE A 70 -1.68 4.13 -34.62
N ALA A 71 -1.70 5.37 -35.11
CA ALA A 71 -1.26 5.69 -36.47
C ALA A 71 0.22 5.33 -36.69
N LYS A 72 1.08 5.63 -35.71
CA LYS A 72 2.52 5.28 -35.76
C LYS A 72 2.73 3.77 -35.80
N LEU A 73 1.98 3.00 -35.01
CA LEU A 73 2.06 1.54 -35.00
C LEU A 73 1.65 0.94 -36.35
N ARG A 74 0.57 1.43 -36.96
CA ARG A 74 0.10 0.95 -38.27
C ARG A 74 1.09 1.27 -39.39
N TYR A 75 1.69 2.46 -39.35
CA TYR A 75 2.74 2.84 -40.30
C TYR A 75 3.98 1.93 -40.16
N ALA A 76 4.43 1.65 -38.93
CA ALA A 76 5.56 0.75 -38.69
C ALA A 76 5.29 -0.69 -39.15
N ARG A 77 4.03 -1.13 -39.13
CA ARG A 77 3.60 -2.42 -39.67
C ARG A 77 3.46 -2.43 -41.19
N GLY A 78 3.48 -1.26 -41.84
CA GLY A 78 3.21 -1.11 -43.27
C GLY A 78 1.73 -1.28 -43.64
N GLU A 79 0.81 -1.18 -42.66
CA GLU A 79 -0.64 -1.24 -42.90
C GLU A 79 -1.18 0.05 -43.54
N ILE A 80 -0.45 1.16 -43.38
CA ILE A 80 -0.76 2.46 -43.97
C ILE A 80 0.47 3.05 -44.65
N THR A 81 0.24 3.87 -45.66
CA THR A 81 1.29 4.59 -46.39
C THR A 81 1.74 5.84 -45.63
N LEU A 82 2.90 6.40 -46.00
CA LEU A 82 3.43 7.62 -45.38
C LEU A 82 2.49 8.82 -45.58
N ASP A 83 1.82 8.91 -46.72
CA ASP A 83 0.87 9.99 -47.03
C ASP A 83 -0.35 9.95 -46.10
N GLU A 84 -0.94 8.76 -45.91
CA GLU A 84 -2.06 8.56 -44.99
C GLU A 84 -1.67 8.87 -43.53
N TYR A 85 -0.45 8.48 -43.11
CA TYR A 85 0.06 8.82 -41.79
C TYR A 85 0.19 10.35 -41.59
N ILE A 86 0.67 11.07 -42.61
CA ILE A 86 0.81 12.54 -42.55
C ILE A 86 -0.56 13.22 -42.46
N GLU A 87 -1.57 12.72 -43.17
CA GLU A 87 -2.93 13.27 -43.11
C GLU A 87 -3.54 13.10 -41.72
N ILE A 88 -3.45 11.90 -41.14
CA ILE A 88 -3.95 11.60 -39.80
C ILE A 88 -3.23 12.44 -38.73
N THR A 89 -1.90 12.58 -38.83
CA THR A 89 -1.16 13.40 -37.85
C THR A 89 -1.47 14.89 -37.94
N LYS A 90 -1.83 15.40 -39.13
CA LYS A 90 -2.26 16.79 -39.33
C LYS A 90 -3.66 17.04 -38.78
N THR A 91 -4.59 16.10 -38.93
CA THR A 91 -5.96 16.24 -38.42
C THR A 91 -6.01 16.14 -36.90
N LEU A 92 -5.21 15.27 -36.29
CA LEU A 92 -5.14 15.09 -34.83
C LEU A 92 -4.40 16.21 -34.08
N LYS A 93 -3.61 17.04 -34.77
CA LYS A 93 -2.92 18.20 -34.20
C LYS A 93 -3.71 19.51 -34.31
N LYS A 94 -4.88 19.48 -34.95
CA LYS A 94 -5.72 20.64 -35.24
C LYS A 94 -6.84 20.77 -34.21
#